data_AF-B8ATZ3-F1
#
_entry.id   AF-B8ATZ3-F1
#
_cell.length_a   1.000
_cell.length_b   1.000
_cell.length_c   1.000
_cell.angle_alpha   90.00
_cell.angle_beta   90.00
_cell.angle_gamma   90.00
#
_symmetry.space_group_name_H-M   'P 1'
#
loop_
_entity.id
_entity.type
_entity.pdbx_description
1 polymer ?
#
loop_
_entity_poly.entity_id
_entity_poly.type
_entity_poly.pdbx_seq_one_letter_code
_entity_poly.pdbx_strand_id
1 'polypeptide(L)'
;MMAWRSLSLVAFMAAVAAAAAAAGDDRRPYVVRMDVSAMPAPFATHDGWYRSVLSSASARDAAAAPAAEHLYTYSHAMNGFSAVLTARQSPYDTNVVAIGAFAAVRRGILVTCSAGNDGSDSYTVLNGAPWITTVGASTIDRAFTATVTLGAGAGGARSIVGRSVYPGRVPAGAAALYYGRGNRTKERCESGSLSRKDVRGKYVFCNAGEGGIHEQMYEVQSNGGRGVIAASNMKEIMDPSDYVTPVVLVTPSDGAAIQRYATAAAAPRASVRFAGTELGVKPAPAVAYFSSRGPSPVSPAILKPDVVAPGVDILAAWVPNKEVMELDGGETKLYTNYMLVSGTSMASPHVAGVAALLRSAHPDWSPAAVRSAMMTTAYVKDNADDADLVSMPGGSPGTPLDYGSGHVSPNQATDPGLVYDITADDYVAFLCGELRYTSRQVAAIAGHRAGCPAGAGAASHRDLNYPSFMVILNKTNSATRTFTRTLTNVAGSPAKYAVSVTAPAGMAVKVTPATLSFAGKGSTQGFSVTVQVSQVKRSRDGDNYIGNYGFLSWNEVGGQHVVRSPIVSAFAQ
;
A
#
# COMPACT_ATOMS: atom_id res chain seq x y z
N MET A 1 53.56 21.41 10.10
CA MET A 1 52.83 20.19 9.71
C MET A 1 51.38 20.36 10.17
N MET A 2 50.56 21.00 9.35
CA MET A 2 49.57 20.38 8.44
C MET A 2 48.31 19.93 9.19
N ALA A 3 47.24 20.73 9.05
CA ALA A 3 45.95 20.52 9.69
C ALA A 3 45.04 19.64 8.81
N TRP A 4 44.26 18.76 9.44
CA TRP A 4 43.18 18.05 8.77
C TRP A 4 41.87 18.83 8.89
N ARG A 5 41.38 19.33 7.74
CA ARG A 5 40.03 19.89 7.60
C ARG A 5 39.07 18.75 7.26
N SER A 6 38.01 18.59 8.05
CA SER A 6 36.99 17.56 7.85
C SER A 6 36.17 17.81 6.58
N LEU A 7 36.42 17.06 5.51
CA LEU A 7 35.62 17.13 4.28
C LEU A 7 34.19 16.59 4.52
N SER A 8 33.19 17.38 4.13
CA SER A 8 31.80 16.94 4.08
C SER A 8 31.47 16.37 2.70
N LEU A 9 31.44 15.05 2.57
CA LEU A 9 30.95 14.39 1.34
C LEU A 9 29.42 14.53 1.20
N VAL A 10 28.96 14.70 -0.04
CA VAL A 10 27.55 14.59 -0.45
C VAL A 10 27.49 13.59 -1.60
N ALA A 11 26.67 12.56 -1.46
CA ALA A 11 26.40 11.54 -2.50
C ALA A 11 24.90 11.43 -2.71
N PHE A 12 24.44 11.23 -3.95
CA PHE A 12 23.02 11.30 -4.34
C PHE A 12 22.56 9.95 -4.90
N MET A 13 21.73 9.19 -4.19
CA MET A 13 21.25 7.88 -4.66
C MET A 13 19.94 7.98 -5.44
N ALA A 14 19.99 7.86 -6.76
CA ALA A 14 18.78 7.63 -7.56
C ALA A 14 18.32 6.17 -7.40
N ALA A 15 17.01 5.92 -7.40
CA ALA A 15 16.45 4.57 -7.41
C ALA A 15 15.73 4.33 -8.76
N VAL A 16 16.10 3.25 -9.45
CA VAL A 16 15.35 2.70 -10.58
C VAL A 16 15.13 1.23 -10.27
N ALA A 17 13.96 0.91 -9.73
CA ALA A 17 13.62 -0.45 -9.34
C ALA A 17 13.22 -1.28 -10.57
N ALA A 18 14.14 -2.12 -11.05
CA ALA A 18 13.77 -3.26 -11.89
C ALA A 18 13.18 -4.36 -11.00
N ALA A 19 11.99 -4.86 -11.34
CA ALA A 19 11.35 -5.92 -10.58
C ALA A 19 12.03 -7.28 -10.85
N ALA A 20 12.62 -7.85 -9.80
CA ALA A 20 12.99 -9.26 -9.74
C ALA A 20 12.46 -9.80 -8.40
N ALA A 21 11.60 -10.82 -8.45
CA ALA A 21 11.04 -11.44 -7.26
C ALA A 21 12.01 -12.49 -6.73
N ALA A 22 12.46 -12.32 -5.48
CA ALA A 22 13.10 -13.36 -4.69
C ALA A 22 12.71 -13.13 -3.22
N ALA A 23 12.18 -14.15 -2.57
CA ALA A 23 11.79 -14.07 -1.16
C ALA A 23 13.03 -14.17 -0.24
N GLY A 24 13.01 -13.43 0.86
CA GLY A 24 13.95 -13.61 1.98
C GLY A 24 14.99 -12.52 2.19
N ASP A 25 15.09 -11.52 1.31
CA ASP A 25 16.11 -10.48 1.39
C ASP A 25 15.50 -9.11 1.04
N ASP A 26 15.50 -8.15 1.98
CA ASP A 26 14.88 -6.81 1.81
C ASP A 26 15.72 -5.87 0.90
N ARG A 27 16.62 -6.49 0.12
CA ARG A 27 17.70 -5.94 -0.69
C ARG A 27 17.22 -5.56 -2.10
N ARG A 28 17.28 -4.27 -2.44
CA ARG A 28 16.91 -3.72 -3.76
C ARG A 28 18.10 -3.04 -4.45
N PRO A 29 18.19 -3.04 -5.78
CA PRO A 29 19.25 -2.32 -6.51
C PRO A 29 18.98 -0.81 -6.57
N TYR A 30 20.01 -0.01 -6.30
CA TYR A 30 20.03 1.46 -6.35
C TYR A 30 21.11 1.95 -7.32
N VAL A 31 20.96 3.19 -7.81
CA VAL A 31 21.83 3.87 -8.77
C VAL A 31 22.46 5.09 -8.07
N VAL A 32 23.63 4.88 -7.46
CA VAL A 32 24.35 5.85 -6.62
C VAL A 32 25.13 6.85 -7.46
N ARG A 33 24.59 8.04 -7.69
CA ARG A 33 25.30 9.14 -8.37
C ARG A 33 26.31 9.80 -7.43
N MET A 34 27.53 9.94 -7.91
CA MET A 34 28.67 10.46 -7.17
C MET A 34 29.14 11.80 -7.74
N ASP A 35 29.41 12.76 -6.86
CA ASP A 35 30.01 14.04 -7.25
C ASP A 35 31.53 13.88 -7.38
N VAL A 36 32.03 13.71 -8.60
CA VAL A 36 33.45 13.49 -8.88
C VAL A 36 34.38 14.61 -8.38
N SER A 37 33.86 15.82 -8.15
CA SER A 37 34.65 16.91 -7.57
C SER A 37 35.02 16.66 -6.09
N ALA A 38 34.32 15.73 -5.44
CA ALA A 38 34.54 15.33 -4.05
C ALA A 38 35.40 14.06 -3.88
N MET A 39 36.02 13.52 -4.95
CA MET A 39 36.89 12.34 -4.82
C MET A 39 38.08 12.64 -3.88
N PRO A 40 38.26 11.90 -2.77
CA PRO A 40 39.40 12.11 -1.89
C PRO A 40 40.72 11.75 -2.59
N ALA A 41 41.73 12.60 -2.40
CA ALA A 41 43.05 12.47 -3.04
C ALA A 41 43.76 11.09 -2.90
N PRO A 42 43.54 10.27 -1.85
CA PRO A 42 44.11 8.92 -1.79
C PRO A 42 43.58 7.91 -2.82
N PHE A 43 42.45 8.19 -3.51
CA PHE A 43 41.87 7.26 -4.48
C PHE A 43 42.40 7.53 -5.89
N ALA A 44 43.08 6.54 -6.47
CA ALA A 44 43.60 6.60 -7.83
C ALA A 44 42.52 6.41 -8.92
N THR A 45 41.36 5.85 -8.58
CA THR A 45 40.23 5.63 -9.51
C THR A 45 38.89 5.89 -8.82
N HIS A 46 37.89 6.33 -9.61
CA HIS A 46 36.52 6.47 -9.15
C HIS A 46 35.95 5.16 -8.59
N ASP A 47 36.22 4.03 -9.25
CA ASP A 47 35.75 2.71 -8.81
C ASP A 47 36.29 2.32 -7.42
N GLY A 48 37.58 2.54 -7.14
CA GLY A 48 38.17 2.28 -5.82
C GLY A 48 37.57 3.16 -4.73
N TRP A 49 37.28 4.42 -5.05
CA TRP A 49 36.56 5.32 -4.16
C TRP A 49 35.12 4.85 -3.89
N TYR A 50 34.38 4.49 -4.94
CA TYR A 50 32.97 4.07 -4.84
C TYR A 50 32.81 2.79 -4.01
N ARG A 51 33.68 1.80 -4.22
CA ARG A 51 33.73 0.57 -3.41
C ARG A 51 34.06 0.85 -1.95
N SER A 52 34.95 1.81 -1.66
CA SER A 52 35.23 2.26 -0.29
C SER A 52 34.06 3.00 0.37
N VAL A 53 33.24 3.71 -0.40
CA VAL A 53 32.00 4.33 0.13
C VAL A 53 31.00 3.24 0.50
N LEU A 54 30.82 2.22 -0.36
CA LEU A 54 29.88 1.12 -0.11
C LEU A 54 30.28 0.27 1.10
N SER A 55 31.57 -0.09 1.24
CA SER A 55 32.04 -0.83 2.42
C SER A 55 31.86 -0.03 3.72
N SER A 56 32.02 1.29 3.68
CA SER A 56 31.78 2.17 4.84
C SER A 56 30.31 2.28 5.24
N ALA A 57 29.37 2.04 4.30
CA ALA A 57 27.94 1.95 4.61
C ALA A 57 27.65 0.63 5.33
N SER A 58 28.09 -0.50 4.75
CA SER A 58 27.94 -1.84 5.35
C SER A 58 28.50 -1.95 6.78
N ALA A 59 29.59 -1.23 7.07
CA ALA A 59 30.24 -1.25 8.39
C ALA A 59 29.44 -0.54 9.51
N ARG A 60 28.37 0.20 9.18
CA ARG A 60 27.53 0.90 10.16
C ARG A 60 26.39 0.03 10.70
N ASP A 61 25.96 -0.97 9.93
CA ASP A 61 24.83 -1.86 10.26
C ASP A 61 25.31 -3.19 10.86
N ALA A 62 26.19 -3.12 11.86
CA ALA A 62 26.82 -4.28 12.51
C ALA A 62 25.86 -5.21 13.30
N ALA A 63 24.55 -5.10 13.11
CA ALA A 63 23.51 -5.93 13.68
C ALA A 63 22.79 -6.74 12.58
N ALA A 64 23.35 -7.91 12.25
CA ALA A 64 22.73 -9.00 11.49
C ALA A 64 22.24 -8.75 10.04
N ALA A 65 22.45 -7.57 9.45
CA ALA A 65 22.16 -7.33 8.04
C ALA A 65 23.30 -7.85 7.11
N PRO A 66 22.99 -8.46 5.95
CA PRO A 66 24.02 -8.81 4.96
C PRO A 66 24.63 -7.54 4.33
N ALA A 67 25.92 -7.61 4.02
CA ALA A 67 26.68 -6.46 3.50
C ALA A 67 26.17 -5.99 2.13
N ALA A 68 26.25 -4.68 1.89
CA ALA A 68 25.83 -4.08 0.63
C ALA A 68 26.73 -4.53 -0.55
N GLU A 69 26.09 -4.88 -1.66
CA GLU A 69 26.73 -5.54 -2.80
C GLU A 69 26.97 -4.56 -3.96
N HIS A 70 28.21 -4.48 -4.47
CA HIS A 70 28.58 -3.59 -5.56
C HIS A 70 28.35 -4.25 -6.92
N LEU A 71 27.37 -3.77 -7.68
CA LEU A 71 27.00 -4.37 -8.97
C LEU A 71 27.85 -3.83 -10.14
N TYR A 72 27.94 -2.51 -10.32
CA TYR A 72 28.59 -1.92 -11.49
C TYR A 72 29.00 -0.45 -11.28
N THR A 73 30.12 -0.01 -11.86
CA THR A 73 30.55 1.40 -11.89
C THR A 73 30.29 1.99 -13.28
N TYR A 74 29.59 3.12 -13.35
CA TYR A 74 29.28 3.83 -14.60
C TYR A 74 29.87 5.24 -14.63
N SER A 75 30.35 5.66 -15.82
CA SER A 75 31.09 6.92 -16.00
C SER A 75 30.74 7.70 -17.29
N HIS A 76 29.93 7.13 -18.19
CA HIS A 76 29.72 7.69 -19.53
C HIS A 76 28.56 8.70 -19.63
N ALA A 77 27.39 8.39 -19.07
CA ALA A 77 26.22 9.31 -19.07
C ALA A 77 26.08 10.11 -17.76
N MET A 78 26.65 9.58 -16.68
CA MET A 78 26.77 10.19 -15.36
C MET A 78 27.90 9.45 -14.62
N ASN A 79 28.37 10.00 -13.49
CA ASN A 79 29.37 9.34 -12.65
C ASN A 79 28.69 8.70 -11.42
N GLY A 80 29.00 7.43 -11.15
CA GLY A 80 28.44 6.71 -10.01
C GLY A 80 28.58 5.19 -10.11
N PHE A 81 27.84 4.49 -9.26
CA PHE A 81 27.80 3.02 -9.22
C PHE A 81 26.41 2.51 -8.89
N SER A 82 26.11 1.24 -9.19
CA SER A 82 24.91 0.56 -8.73
C SER A 82 25.23 -0.45 -7.63
N ALA A 83 24.36 -0.53 -6.62
CA ALA A 83 24.55 -1.39 -5.46
C ALA A 83 23.23 -1.82 -4.84
N VAL A 84 23.26 -2.91 -4.05
CA VAL A 84 22.08 -3.49 -3.42
C VAL A 84 21.99 -3.08 -1.93
N LEU A 85 20.86 -2.47 -1.52
CA LEU A 85 20.63 -1.90 -0.16
C LEU A 85 19.21 -2.24 0.35
N THR A 86 18.93 -2.04 1.65
CA THR A 86 17.59 -2.29 2.24
C THR A 86 16.69 -1.05 2.27
N ALA A 87 15.36 -1.26 2.21
CA ALA A 87 14.39 -0.16 2.07
C ALA A 87 13.93 0.50 3.38
N ARG A 88 14.04 -0.16 4.54
CA ARG A 88 13.35 0.22 5.79
C ARG A 88 13.93 1.43 6.55
N GLN A 89 15.05 2.03 6.11
CA GLN A 89 15.86 2.93 6.97
C GLN A 89 16.43 4.18 6.28
N SER A 90 15.76 4.75 5.26
CA SER A 90 16.21 6.02 4.65
C SER A 90 15.44 7.24 5.19
N PRO A 91 16.09 8.13 5.98
CA PRO A 91 15.60 9.47 6.27
C PRO A 91 15.21 10.27 5.02
N TYR A 92 14.37 11.28 5.18
CA TYR A 92 13.88 12.08 4.04
C TYR A 92 15.00 12.86 3.32
N ASP A 93 16.13 13.11 3.98
CA ASP A 93 17.32 13.78 3.41
C ASP A 93 18.22 12.86 2.56
N THR A 94 17.98 11.55 2.56
CA THR A 94 18.63 10.59 1.64
C THR A 94 17.65 9.93 0.66
N ASN A 95 16.34 10.00 0.93
CA ASN A 95 15.30 9.46 0.06
C ASN A 95 15.00 10.40 -1.12
N VAL A 96 15.44 10.02 -2.34
CA VAL A 96 15.22 10.84 -3.55
C VAL A 96 13.76 11.03 -3.95
N VAL A 97 12.85 10.11 -3.60
CA VAL A 97 11.41 10.32 -3.85
C VAL A 97 10.90 11.45 -2.94
N ALA A 98 11.31 11.45 -1.68
CA ALA A 98 10.97 12.51 -0.72
C ALA A 98 11.57 13.87 -1.16
N ILE A 99 12.86 13.91 -1.53
CA ILE A 99 13.53 15.14 -2.00
C ILE A 99 12.88 15.68 -3.29
N GLY A 100 12.67 14.81 -4.29
CA GLY A 100 12.03 15.18 -5.56
C GLY A 100 10.60 15.67 -5.37
N ALA A 101 9.81 14.98 -4.54
CA ALA A 101 8.45 15.38 -4.21
C ALA A 101 8.39 16.72 -3.47
N PHE A 102 9.33 17.00 -2.57
CA PHE A 102 9.41 18.30 -1.89
C PHE A 102 9.67 19.43 -2.89
N ALA A 103 10.60 19.23 -3.81
CA ALA A 103 10.92 20.20 -4.85
C ALA A 103 9.74 20.49 -5.78
N ALA A 104 8.92 19.48 -6.09
CA ALA A 104 7.68 19.62 -6.86
C ALA A 104 6.58 20.36 -6.08
N VAL A 105 6.31 19.96 -4.83
CA VAL A 105 5.27 20.57 -3.97
C VAL A 105 5.57 22.05 -3.69
N ARG A 106 6.84 22.42 -3.47
CA ARG A 106 7.23 23.83 -3.34
C ARG A 106 6.96 24.67 -4.61
N ARG A 107 6.81 24.05 -5.77
CA ARG A 107 6.41 24.70 -7.04
C ARG A 107 4.92 24.58 -7.34
N GLY A 108 4.10 24.18 -6.37
CA GLY A 108 2.65 24.03 -6.55
C GLY A 108 2.24 22.77 -7.32
N ILE A 109 3.12 21.76 -7.40
CA ILE A 109 2.85 20.49 -8.08
C ILE A 109 2.56 19.40 -7.04
N LEU A 110 1.36 18.84 -7.06
CA LEU A 110 1.00 17.68 -6.23
C LEU A 110 1.73 16.43 -6.70
N VAL A 111 2.19 15.61 -5.75
CA VAL A 111 2.83 14.31 -6.02
C VAL A 111 2.06 13.20 -5.31
N THR A 112 1.62 12.21 -6.07
CA THR A 112 1.11 10.94 -5.54
C THR A 112 2.20 9.87 -5.56
N CYS A 113 2.21 8.98 -4.57
CA CYS A 113 3.03 7.79 -4.56
C CYS A 113 2.25 6.60 -4.00
N SER A 114 2.59 5.40 -4.47
CA SER A 114 2.09 4.14 -3.91
C SER A 114 2.53 3.96 -2.45
N ALA A 115 1.69 3.37 -1.61
CA ALA A 115 2.04 3.08 -0.22
C ALA A 115 3.13 1.99 -0.08
N GLY A 116 3.12 1.01 -0.99
CA GLY A 116 3.92 -0.22 -0.91
C GLY A 116 3.01 -1.46 -0.98
N ASN A 117 3.60 -2.62 -1.28
CA ASN A 117 2.89 -3.89 -1.39
C ASN A 117 3.35 -4.91 -0.32
N ASP A 118 3.88 -4.40 0.79
CA ASP A 118 4.55 -5.18 1.85
C ASP A 118 3.64 -5.37 3.08
N GLY A 119 2.33 -5.17 2.94
CA GLY A 119 1.31 -5.44 3.95
C GLY A 119 1.04 -6.95 4.16
N SER A 120 0.24 -7.35 5.15
CA SER A 120 -0.66 -6.53 5.98
C SER A 120 -0.08 -6.02 7.28
N ASP A 121 1.23 -6.14 7.51
CA ASP A 121 1.86 -5.77 8.79
C ASP A 121 1.96 -4.26 8.96
N SER A 122 1.87 -3.79 10.21
CA SER A 122 2.08 -2.38 10.56
C SER A 122 3.50 -1.92 10.25
N TYR A 123 3.69 -0.61 10.04
CA TYR A 123 4.98 0.02 9.70
C TYR A 123 5.62 -0.46 8.38
N THR A 124 4.79 -0.79 7.38
CA THR A 124 5.24 -1.28 6.05
C THR A 124 5.11 -0.22 4.95
N VAL A 125 4.58 0.97 5.24
CA VAL A 125 4.43 2.07 4.27
C VAL A 125 5.77 2.76 3.97
N LEU A 126 6.10 2.86 2.67
CA LEU A 126 7.40 3.37 2.20
C LEU A 126 7.37 4.88 1.92
N ASN A 127 6.44 5.34 1.09
CA ASN A 127 6.39 6.74 0.62
C ASN A 127 5.67 7.68 1.60
N GLY A 128 6.04 7.61 2.89
CA GLY A 128 5.33 8.23 4.00
C GLY A 128 5.62 9.71 4.27
N ALA A 129 6.34 10.42 3.40
CA ALA A 129 6.69 11.84 3.65
C ALA A 129 5.45 12.74 3.71
N PRO A 130 5.37 13.74 4.62
CA PRO A 130 4.15 14.55 4.79
C PRO A 130 3.76 15.43 3.61
N TRP A 131 4.64 15.68 2.64
CA TRP A 131 4.30 16.41 1.40
C TRP A 131 3.87 15.50 0.24
N ILE A 132 4.01 14.17 0.38
CA ILE A 132 3.53 13.18 -0.59
C ILE A 132 2.07 12.84 -0.28
N THR A 133 1.25 12.64 -1.32
CA THR A 133 -0.05 11.97 -1.21
C THR A 133 0.14 10.47 -1.40
N THR A 134 0.08 9.71 -0.32
CA THR A 134 0.45 8.29 -0.25
C THR A 134 -0.80 7.42 -0.38
N VAL A 135 -0.82 6.55 -1.37
CA VAL A 135 -2.04 5.86 -1.83
C VAL A 135 -1.97 4.36 -1.55
N GLY A 136 -2.89 3.86 -0.72
CA GLY A 136 -3.12 2.44 -0.51
C GLY A 136 -4.01 1.83 -1.61
N ALA A 137 -4.06 0.49 -1.66
CA ALA A 137 -4.83 -0.25 -2.67
C ALA A 137 -6.08 -0.89 -2.08
N SER A 138 -7.17 -0.81 -2.82
CA SER A 138 -8.43 -1.49 -2.52
C SER A 138 -9.00 -2.20 -3.75
N THR A 139 -9.91 -3.14 -3.50
CA THR A 139 -10.71 -3.81 -4.53
C THR A 139 -11.74 -2.85 -5.14
N ILE A 140 -12.35 -3.31 -6.23
CA ILE A 140 -13.57 -2.75 -6.82
C ILE A 140 -14.67 -3.82 -6.78
N ASP A 141 -15.90 -3.47 -7.13
CA ASP A 141 -17.05 -4.39 -7.17
C ASP A 141 -17.04 -5.36 -8.37
N ARG A 142 -15.86 -5.57 -8.97
CA ARG A 142 -15.61 -6.51 -10.07
C ARG A 142 -14.78 -7.69 -9.58
N ALA A 143 -15.19 -8.90 -9.95
CA ALA A 143 -14.39 -10.12 -9.78
C ALA A 143 -14.28 -10.90 -11.09
N PHE A 144 -13.30 -11.80 -11.15
CA PHE A 144 -13.15 -12.78 -12.22
C PHE A 144 -13.39 -14.18 -11.67
N THR A 145 -14.44 -14.85 -12.14
CA THR A 145 -14.96 -16.05 -11.50
C THR A 145 -14.88 -17.29 -12.39
N ALA A 146 -14.82 -18.44 -11.74
CA ALA A 146 -14.88 -19.75 -12.38
C ALA A 146 -15.82 -20.66 -11.60
N THR A 147 -16.77 -21.28 -12.30
CA THR A 147 -17.68 -22.27 -11.72
C THR A 147 -17.02 -23.64 -11.73
N VAL A 148 -16.90 -24.27 -10.56
CA VAL A 148 -16.60 -25.70 -10.41
C VAL A 148 -17.93 -26.42 -10.23
N THR A 149 -18.30 -27.29 -11.16
CA THR A 149 -19.48 -28.16 -11.02
C THR A 149 -19.04 -29.58 -10.73
N LEU A 150 -19.40 -30.06 -9.53
CA LEU A 150 -19.18 -31.43 -9.08
C LEU A 150 -20.26 -32.34 -9.67
N GLY A 151 -19.86 -33.52 -10.14
CA GLY A 151 -20.80 -34.53 -10.65
C GLY A 151 -21.75 -35.02 -9.55
N ALA A 152 -22.87 -35.64 -9.94
CA ALA A 152 -23.88 -36.11 -8.98
C ALA A 152 -23.28 -37.06 -7.93
N GLY A 153 -23.29 -36.62 -6.67
CA GLY A 153 -23.04 -37.46 -5.49
C GLY A 153 -24.35 -37.86 -4.82
N ALA A 154 -24.26 -38.40 -3.60
CA ALA A 154 -25.44 -38.78 -2.80
C ALA A 154 -26.40 -37.60 -2.48
N GLY A 155 -25.94 -36.35 -2.64
CA GLY A 155 -26.75 -35.12 -2.48
C GLY A 155 -27.01 -34.37 -3.80
N GLY A 156 -26.88 -35.01 -4.95
CA GLY A 156 -27.03 -34.36 -6.27
C GLY A 156 -25.75 -33.69 -6.78
N ALA A 157 -25.88 -32.92 -7.86
CA ALA A 157 -24.78 -32.13 -8.43
C ALA A 157 -24.71 -30.76 -7.73
N ARG A 158 -23.49 -30.28 -7.43
CA ARG A 158 -23.26 -28.99 -6.76
C ARG A 158 -22.34 -28.12 -7.61
N SER A 159 -22.75 -26.88 -7.85
CA SER A 159 -21.90 -25.83 -8.40
C SER A 159 -21.33 -24.97 -7.28
N ILE A 160 -20.05 -24.60 -7.42
CA ILE A 160 -19.28 -23.74 -6.51
C ILE A 160 -18.70 -22.63 -7.37
N VAL A 161 -18.84 -21.38 -6.94
CA VAL A 161 -18.22 -20.23 -7.60
C VAL A 161 -16.90 -19.93 -6.89
N GLY A 162 -15.80 -20.07 -7.61
CA GLY A 162 -14.46 -19.68 -7.17
C GLY A 162 -13.93 -18.50 -7.98
N ARG A 163 -12.73 -18.03 -7.64
CA ARG A 163 -12.02 -16.93 -8.33
C ARG A 163 -10.95 -17.48 -9.28
N SER A 164 -10.86 -16.90 -10.47
CA SER A 164 -9.77 -17.14 -11.41
C SER A 164 -9.73 -16.10 -12.53
N VAL A 165 -8.53 -15.60 -12.86
CA VAL A 165 -8.27 -14.77 -14.05
C VAL A 165 -7.62 -15.58 -15.20
N TYR A 166 -7.63 -16.92 -15.13
CA TYR A 166 -7.00 -17.78 -16.14
C TYR A 166 -7.54 -17.47 -17.55
N PRO A 167 -6.67 -17.05 -18.51
CA PRO A 167 -7.11 -16.59 -19.82
C PRO A 167 -7.35 -17.72 -20.83
N GLY A 168 -6.86 -18.93 -20.55
CA GLY A 168 -6.97 -20.08 -21.44
C GLY A 168 -8.36 -20.74 -21.44
N ARG A 169 -8.64 -21.52 -22.48
CA ARG A 169 -9.83 -22.37 -22.53
C ARG A 169 -9.55 -23.72 -21.90
N VAL A 170 -10.45 -24.23 -21.07
CA VAL A 170 -10.45 -25.65 -20.67
C VAL A 170 -11.35 -26.47 -21.60
N PRO A 171 -11.03 -27.74 -21.89
CA PRO A 171 -11.91 -28.59 -22.67
C PRO A 171 -13.27 -28.74 -21.96
N ALA A 172 -14.35 -28.81 -22.74
CA ALA A 172 -15.69 -28.98 -22.21
C ALA A 172 -15.88 -30.34 -21.50
N GLY A 173 -16.94 -30.42 -20.69
CA GLY A 173 -17.34 -31.65 -19.99
C GLY A 173 -16.54 -31.97 -18.72
N ALA A 174 -17.04 -32.96 -17.98
CA ALA A 174 -16.47 -33.35 -16.69
C ALA A 174 -15.30 -34.32 -16.83
N ALA A 175 -14.17 -34.01 -16.19
CA ALA A 175 -13.04 -34.92 -15.99
C ALA A 175 -13.14 -35.63 -14.64
N ALA A 176 -12.31 -36.64 -14.41
CA ALA A 176 -12.15 -37.19 -13.06
C ALA A 176 -11.53 -36.14 -12.13
N LEU A 177 -11.92 -36.17 -10.86
CA LEU A 177 -11.37 -35.34 -9.79
C LEU A 177 -10.47 -36.21 -8.90
N TYR A 178 -9.29 -35.72 -8.56
CA TYR A 178 -8.36 -36.38 -7.63
C TYR A 178 -8.22 -35.56 -6.35
N TYR A 179 -8.07 -36.26 -5.23
CA TYR A 179 -7.70 -35.70 -3.93
C TYR A 179 -6.79 -36.70 -3.21
N GLY A 180 -5.71 -36.22 -2.57
CA GLY A 180 -4.66 -37.01 -1.95
C GLY A 180 -5.01 -37.76 -0.65
N ARG A 181 -6.28 -38.16 -0.48
CA ARG A 181 -6.88 -38.66 0.77
C ARG A 181 -5.94 -39.50 1.63
N GLY A 182 -5.70 -39.05 2.85
CA GLY A 182 -4.95 -39.80 3.87
C GLY A 182 -3.42 -39.67 3.76
N ASN A 183 -2.90 -38.81 2.87
CA ASN A 183 -1.50 -38.43 2.84
C ASN A 183 -1.38 -36.90 2.78
N ARG A 184 -0.99 -36.26 3.88
CA ARG A 184 -1.02 -34.80 4.05
C ARG A 184 -0.27 -34.03 2.94
N THR A 185 0.85 -34.56 2.45
CA THR A 185 1.65 -33.89 1.40
C THR A 185 0.89 -33.90 0.07
N LYS A 186 0.27 -35.05 -0.28
CA LYS A 186 -0.63 -35.20 -1.44
C LYS A 186 -1.93 -34.42 -1.31
N GLU A 187 -2.47 -34.28 -0.10
CA GLU A 187 -3.69 -33.49 0.15
C GLU A 187 -3.45 -31.99 -0.04
N ARG A 188 -2.21 -31.53 0.18
CA ARG A 188 -1.76 -30.15 -0.03
C ARG A 188 -1.07 -29.92 -1.37
N CYS A 189 -0.87 -30.96 -2.18
CA CYS A 189 -0.13 -30.91 -3.45
C CYS A 189 1.28 -30.30 -3.29
N GLU A 190 2.00 -30.70 -2.23
CA GLU A 190 3.39 -30.29 -1.97
C GLU A 190 4.35 -30.91 -3.02
N SER A 191 5.47 -30.25 -3.30
CA SER A 191 6.42 -30.62 -4.36
C SER A 191 6.91 -32.07 -4.26
N GLY A 192 6.82 -32.80 -5.37
CA GLY A 192 7.19 -34.21 -5.46
C GLY A 192 6.25 -35.18 -4.72
N SER A 193 5.10 -34.73 -4.22
CA SER A 193 4.13 -35.60 -3.54
C SER A 193 3.20 -36.35 -4.50
N LEU A 194 2.85 -35.76 -5.64
CA LEU A 194 1.91 -36.34 -6.60
C LEU A 194 2.64 -37.28 -7.58
N SER A 195 1.87 -38.15 -8.23
CA SER A 195 2.41 -39.01 -9.28
C SER A 195 1.60 -38.88 -10.57
N ARG A 196 2.31 -38.92 -11.71
CA ARG A 196 1.72 -38.91 -13.06
C ARG A 196 0.71 -40.05 -13.30
N LYS A 197 0.75 -41.13 -12.52
CA LYS A 197 -0.28 -42.19 -12.55
C LYS A 197 -1.56 -41.75 -11.85
N ASP A 198 -1.44 -41.01 -10.76
CA ASP A 198 -2.56 -40.57 -9.93
C ASP A 198 -3.35 -39.43 -10.56
N VAL A 199 -2.68 -38.45 -11.20
CA VAL A 199 -3.32 -37.16 -11.58
C VAL A 199 -3.44 -36.87 -13.07
N ARG A 200 -2.76 -37.61 -13.97
CA ARG A 200 -2.73 -37.27 -15.40
C ARG A 200 -4.14 -37.16 -16.01
N GLY A 201 -4.44 -36.00 -16.60
CA GLY A 201 -5.73 -35.69 -17.24
C GLY A 201 -6.91 -35.42 -16.28
N LYS A 202 -6.66 -35.35 -14.96
CA LYS A 202 -7.67 -35.12 -13.91
C LYS A 202 -7.61 -33.69 -13.38
N TYR A 203 -8.72 -33.16 -12.91
CA TYR A 203 -8.67 -32.01 -12.00
C TYR A 203 -8.14 -32.49 -10.64
N VAL A 204 -7.33 -31.68 -9.98
CA VAL A 204 -6.78 -31.99 -8.65
C VAL A 204 -7.32 -30.99 -7.65
N PHE A 205 -7.91 -31.48 -6.55
CA PHE A 205 -8.25 -30.64 -5.41
C PHE A 205 -7.09 -30.63 -4.40
N CYS A 206 -6.62 -29.42 -4.06
CA CYS A 206 -5.54 -29.18 -3.10
C CYS A 206 -6.08 -28.38 -1.90
N ASN A 207 -5.82 -28.86 -0.68
CA ASN A 207 -6.03 -28.09 0.55
C ASN A 207 -5.02 -26.94 0.63
N ALA A 208 -5.29 -25.94 1.46
CA ALA A 208 -4.31 -24.88 1.75
C ALA A 208 -3.00 -25.47 2.29
N GLY A 209 -1.88 -25.13 1.65
CA GLY A 209 -0.53 -25.62 1.97
C GLY A 209 0.46 -24.48 2.21
N GLU A 210 1.60 -24.80 2.82
CA GLU A 210 2.64 -23.82 3.18
C GLU A 210 3.36 -23.25 1.95
N GLY A 211 3.49 -24.05 0.88
CA GLY A 211 4.01 -23.64 -0.43
C GLY A 211 3.16 -22.65 -1.24
N GLY A 212 1.93 -22.39 -0.79
CA GLY A 212 0.98 -21.54 -1.51
C GLY A 212 0.53 -22.11 -2.87
N ILE A 213 -0.23 -21.30 -3.61
CA ILE A 213 -0.90 -21.73 -4.85
C ILE A 213 0.09 -22.03 -5.99
N HIS A 214 1.20 -21.29 -6.05
CA HIS A 214 2.20 -21.43 -7.12
C HIS A 214 2.83 -22.81 -7.10
N GLU A 215 3.25 -23.31 -5.93
CA GLU A 215 3.80 -24.66 -5.78
C GLU A 215 2.80 -25.74 -6.20
N GLN A 216 1.56 -25.67 -5.69
CA GLN A 216 0.48 -26.61 -6.01
C GLN A 216 0.21 -26.67 -7.52
N MET A 217 0.29 -25.51 -8.18
CA MET A 217 0.07 -25.37 -9.61
C MET A 217 1.17 -26.07 -10.44
N TYR A 218 2.45 -25.92 -10.09
CA TYR A 218 3.54 -26.64 -10.77
C TYR A 218 3.54 -28.14 -10.46
N GLU A 219 3.25 -28.55 -9.23
CA GLU A 219 3.21 -29.97 -8.85
C GLU A 219 2.12 -30.72 -9.64
N VAL A 220 0.95 -30.09 -9.82
CA VAL A 220 -0.14 -30.64 -10.63
C VAL A 220 0.17 -30.58 -12.13
N GLN A 221 0.74 -29.47 -12.64
CA GLN A 221 1.08 -29.32 -14.05
C GLN A 221 2.16 -30.33 -14.49
N SER A 222 3.26 -30.44 -13.75
CA SER A 222 4.40 -31.34 -14.07
C SER A 222 4.01 -32.82 -14.08
N ASN A 223 3.06 -33.22 -13.22
CA ASN A 223 2.46 -34.55 -13.22
C ASN A 223 1.34 -34.74 -14.28
N GLY A 224 1.09 -33.75 -15.13
CA GLY A 224 0.13 -33.80 -16.24
C GLY A 224 -1.33 -33.67 -15.84
N GLY A 225 -1.62 -33.05 -14.69
CA GLY A 225 -2.98 -32.72 -14.27
C GLY A 225 -3.65 -31.69 -15.19
N ARG A 226 -4.98 -31.75 -15.29
CA ARG A 226 -5.81 -30.89 -16.16
C ARG A 226 -6.06 -29.49 -15.57
N GLY A 227 -5.78 -29.31 -14.28
CA GLY A 227 -5.95 -28.05 -13.56
C GLY A 227 -6.16 -28.28 -12.07
N VAL A 228 -6.03 -27.20 -11.30
CA VAL A 228 -6.10 -27.18 -9.84
C VAL A 228 -7.40 -26.54 -9.37
N ILE A 229 -7.99 -27.11 -8.33
CA ILE A 229 -9.01 -26.45 -7.51
C ILE A 229 -8.39 -26.34 -6.11
N ALA A 230 -8.05 -25.12 -5.69
CA ALA A 230 -7.27 -24.90 -4.46
C ALA A 230 -8.11 -24.21 -3.39
N ALA A 231 -8.12 -24.78 -2.18
CA ALA A 231 -8.69 -24.12 -1.01
C ALA A 231 -7.76 -22.98 -0.57
N SER A 232 -8.27 -21.75 -0.58
CA SER A 232 -7.56 -20.52 -0.26
C SER A 232 -8.39 -19.70 0.73
N ASN A 233 -7.75 -18.90 1.58
CA ASN A 233 -8.45 -17.89 2.39
C ASN A 233 -8.79 -16.63 1.58
N MET A 234 -8.62 -16.66 0.25
CA MET A 234 -8.80 -15.57 -0.70
C MET A 234 -7.81 -14.40 -0.56
N LYS A 235 -6.67 -14.58 0.13
CA LYS A 235 -5.58 -13.59 0.10
C LYS A 235 -4.92 -13.50 -1.27
N GLU A 236 -4.68 -14.64 -1.94
CA GLU A 236 -3.85 -14.68 -3.15
C GLU A 236 -4.52 -13.93 -4.30
N ILE A 237 -4.01 -12.74 -4.63
CA ILE A 237 -4.39 -12.00 -5.83
C ILE A 237 -3.39 -12.43 -6.91
N MET A 238 -3.88 -13.20 -7.87
CA MET A 238 -3.08 -13.73 -8.99
C MET A 238 -3.37 -12.89 -10.22
N ASP A 239 -2.32 -12.37 -10.86
CA ASP A 239 -2.44 -11.72 -12.15
C ASP A 239 -2.45 -12.80 -13.26
N PRO A 240 -2.94 -12.51 -14.49
CA PRO A 240 -3.04 -13.52 -15.55
C PRO A 240 -1.72 -14.23 -15.88
N SER A 241 -0.57 -13.56 -15.72
CA SER A 241 0.77 -14.12 -15.95
C SER A 241 1.21 -15.16 -14.91
N ASP A 242 0.54 -15.25 -13.76
CA ASP A 242 0.93 -16.16 -12.67
C ASP A 242 0.50 -17.61 -12.91
N TYR A 243 -0.31 -17.87 -13.93
CA TYR A 243 -0.87 -19.19 -14.21
C TYR A 243 0.00 -19.97 -15.21
N VAL A 244 0.25 -21.25 -14.94
CA VAL A 244 0.86 -22.20 -15.91
C VAL A 244 -0.05 -23.38 -16.25
N THR A 245 -1.20 -23.49 -15.57
CA THR A 245 -2.28 -24.46 -15.79
C THR A 245 -3.59 -23.85 -15.26
N PRO A 246 -4.79 -24.33 -15.64
CA PRO A 246 -6.04 -23.77 -15.13
C PRO A 246 -6.13 -23.93 -13.60
N VAL A 247 -6.28 -22.83 -12.86
CA VAL A 247 -6.48 -22.84 -11.39
C VAL A 247 -7.81 -22.17 -11.04
N VAL A 248 -8.55 -22.72 -10.08
CA VAL A 248 -9.69 -22.06 -9.43
C VAL A 248 -9.47 -22.00 -7.93
N LEU A 249 -9.47 -20.79 -7.38
CA LEU A 249 -9.42 -20.57 -5.93
C LEU A 249 -10.83 -20.68 -5.35
N VAL A 250 -11.01 -21.50 -4.32
CA VAL A 250 -12.27 -21.64 -3.59
C VAL A 250 -12.08 -21.32 -2.11
N THR A 251 -13.15 -20.89 -1.45
CA THR A 251 -13.14 -20.61 0.00
C THR A 251 -12.79 -21.87 0.81
N PRO A 252 -12.36 -21.77 2.07
CA PRO A 252 -12.04 -22.95 2.88
C PRO A 252 -13.28 -23.83 3.16
N SER A 253 -14.47 -23.22 3.24
CA SER A 253 -15.75 -23.92 3.42
C SER A 253 -16.17 -24.69 2.17
N ASP A 254 -16.02 -24.11 0.97
CA ASP A 254 -16.26 -24.82 -0.28
C ASP A 254 -15.18 -25.88 -0.57
N GLY A 255 -13.92 -25.61 -0.21
CA GLY A 255 -12.85 -26.59 -0.22
C GLY A 255 -13.21 -27.83 0.61
N ALA A 256 -13.71 -27.64 1.84
CA ALA A 256 -14.19 -28.74 2.67
C ALA A 256 -15.39 -29.49 2.04
N ALA A 257 -16.25 -28.81 1.28
CA ALA A 257 -17.34 -29.47 0.54
C ALA A 257 -16.80 -30.31 -0.63
N ILE A 258 -15.80 -29.81 -1.38
CA ILE A 258 -15.13 -30.54 -2.47
C ILE A 258 -14.37 -31.75 -1.91
N GLN A 259 -13.67 -31.60 -0.78
CA GLN A 259 -12.99 -32.68 -0.07
C GLN A 259 -13.96 -33.81 0.31
N ARG A 260 -15.12 -33.47 0.90
CA ARG A 260 -16.16 -34.45 1.25
C ARG A 260 -16.71 -35.17 0.01
N TYR A 261 -16.96 -34.44 -1.08
CA TYR A 261 -17.38 -35.04 -2.35
C TYR A 261 -16.33 -36.00 -2.92
N ALA A 262 -15.07 -35.56 -3.02
CA ALA A 262 -13.96 -36.32 -3.60
C ALA A 262 -13.60 -37.59 -2.79
N THR A 263 -13.94 -37.62 -1.50
CA THR A 263 -13.70 -38.77 -0.62
C THR A 263 -14.88 -39.73 -0.49
N ALA A 264 -16.11 -39.28 -0.78
CA ALA A 264 -17.33 -40.09 -0.66
C ALA A 264 -17.82 -40.69 -1.99
N ALA A 265 -17.59 -40.03 -3.12
CA ALA A 265 -18.01 -40.55 -4.43
C ALA A 265 -17.09 -41.70 -4.90
N ALA A 266 -17.68 -42.76 -5.48
CA ALA A 266 -16.91 -43.90 -6.00
C ALA A 266 -16.06 -43.54 -7.25
N ALA A 267 -16.53 -42.57 -8.05
CA ALA A 267 -15.83 -42.04 -9.21
C ALA A 267 -16.05 -40.52 -9.29
N PRO A 268 -15.37 -39.73 -8.43
CA PRO A 268 -15.59 -38.29 -8.36
C PRO A 268 -15.20 -37.61 -9.68
N ARG A 269 -16.05 -36.68 -10.14
CA ARG A 269 -15.85 -35.90 -11.37
C ARG A 269 -16.14 -34.44 -11.14
N ALA A 270 -15.43 -33.58 -11.87
CA ALA A 270 -15.67 -32.14 -11.88
C ALA A 270 -15.56 -31.59 -13.31
N SER A 271 -16.34 -30.56 -13.61
CA SER A 271 -16.10 -29.65 -14.74
C SER A 271 -15.80 -28.24 -14.22
N VAL A 272 -14.94 -27.53 -14.92
CA VAL A 272 -14.61 -26.12 -14.65
C VAL A 272 -15.07 -25.28 -15.83
N ARG A 273 -15.72 -24.15 -15.55
CA ARG A 273 -16.11 -23.14 -16.53
C ARG A 273 -15.67 -21.78 -16.02
N PHE A 274 -14.71 -21.16 -16.69
CA PHE A 274 -14.39 -19.75 -16.47
C PHE A 274 -15.60 -18.92 -16.89
N ALA A 275 -16.20 -18.21 -15.93
CA ALA A 275 -17.44 -17.48 -16.12
C ALA A 275 -17.19 -16.05 -16.64
N GLY A 276 -15.96 -15.57 -16.53
CA GLY A 276 -15.54 -14.26 -16.99
C GLY A 276 -15.64 -13.24 -15.87
N THR A 277 -16.22 -12.08 -16.18
CA THR A 277 -16.32 -10.95 -15.26
C THR A 277 -17.69 -10.91 -14.59
N GLU A 278 -17.70 -10.85 -13.26
CA GLU A 278 -18.87 -10.54 -12.44
C GLU A 278 -18.75 -9.12 -11.87
N LEU A 279 -19.89 -8.43 -11.69
CA LEU A 279 -20.00 -7.06 -11.20
C LEU A 279 -20.97 -6.99 -10.02
N GLY A 280 -20.86 -5.95 -9.19
CA GLY A 280 -21.63 -5.83 -7.95
C GLY A 280 -21.21 -6.81 -6.86
N VAL A 281 -19.97 -7.33 -6.88
CA VAL A 281 -19.49 -8.22 -5.83
C VAL A 281 -19.34 -7.48 -4.50
N LYS A 282 -19.60 -8.18 -3.40
CA LYS A 282 -19.59 -7.65 -2.03
C LYS A 282 -18.60 -8.43 -1.15
N PRO A 283 -17.89 -7.80 -0.21
CA PRO A 283 -17.79 -6.35 -0.01
C PRO A 283 -16.84 -5.69 -1.03
N ALA A 284 -17.20 -4.51 -1.50
CA ALA A 284 -16.32 -3.63 -2.25
C ALA A 284 -16.61 -2.14 -1.97
N PRO A 285 -15.58 -1.29 -1.83
CA PRO A 285 -14.17 -1.64 -1.84
C PRO A 285 -13.73 -2.30 -0.52
N ALA A 286 -12.74 -3.20 -0.59
CA ALA A 286 -12.03 -3.77 0.56
C ALA A 286 -10.54 -3.46 0.44
N VAL A 287 -9.85 -3.19 1.55
CA VAL A 287 -8.40 -2.90 1.53
C VAL A 287 -7.64 -4.17 1.16
N ALA A 288 -6.77 -4.09 0.15
CA ALA A 288 -5.99 -5.23 -0.32
C ALA A 288 -5.03 -5.73 0.77
N TYR A 289 -4.86 -7.05 0.88
CA TYR A 289 -4.01 -7.64 1.92
C TYR A 289 -2.56 -7.13 1.82
N PHE A 290 -2.03 -7.04 0.58
CA PHE A 290 -0.68 -6.57 0.30
C PHE A 290 -0.49 -5.07 0.53
N SER A 291 -1.57 -4.26 0.58
CA SER A 291 -1.42 -2.80 0.68
C SER A 291 -0.67 -2.46 1.97
N SER A 292 0.49 -1.83 1.85
CA SER A 292 1.31 -1.48 3.02
C SER A 292 0.55 -0.61 4.01
N ARG A 293 0.71 -0.90 5.30
CA ARG A 293 -0.01 -0.27 6.42
C ARG A 293 0.87 0.73 7.16
N GLY A 294 0.22 1.72 7.77
CA GLY A 294 0.86 2.67 8.67
C GLY A 294 1.23 2.06 10.04
N PRO A 295 1.76 2.88 10.96
CA PRO A 295 2.23 4.26 10.77
C PRO A 295 3.46 4.35 9.83
N SER A 296 3.86 5.57 9.44
CA SER A 296 5.12 5.76 8.70
C SER A 296 6.33 5.48 9.61
N PRO A 297 7.33 4.68 9.19
CA PRO A 297 8.54 4.45 9.98
C PRO A 297 9.36 5.72 10.29
N VAL A 298 9.34 6.72 9.39
CA VAL A 298 10.15 7.95 9.54
C VAL A 298 9.39 9.06 10.28
N SER A 299 8.08 9.20 10.05
CA SER A 299 7.25 10.19 10.75
C SER A 299 5.92 9.57 11.22
N PRO A 300 5.94 8.70 12.25
CA PRO A 300 4.73 7.98 12.68
C PRO A 300 3.65 8.89 13.26
N ALA A 301 3.98 10.13 13.62
CA ALA A 301 3.04 11.18 14.04
C ALA A 301 2.21 11.80 12.89
N ILE A 302 2.37 11.35 11.65
CA ILE A 302 1.51 11.70 10.51
C ILE A 302 0.90 10.41 9.96
N LEU A 303 -0.44 10.38 9.83
CA LEU A 303 -1.16 9.21 9.36
C LEU A 303 -0.77 8.87 7.92
N LYS A 304 -0.53 7.58 7.66
CA LYS A 304 -0.28 7.03 6.32
C LYS A 304 -0.90 5.62 6.20
N PRO A 305 -1.42 5.21 5.03
CA PRO A 305 -1.61 6.01 3.81
C PRO A 305 -2.60 7.17 4.02
N ASP A 306 -2.72 8.08 3.05
CA ASP A 306 -3.65 9.22 3.15
C ASP A 306 -5.08 8.84 2.73
N VAL A 307 -5.19 8.00 1.70
CA VAL A 307 -6.41 7.45 1.09
C VAL A 307 -6.12 6.08 0.46
N VAL A 308 -7.17 5.30 0.16
CA VAL A 308 -7.12 4.15 -0.77
C VAL A 308 -7.84 4.46 -2.08
N ALA A 309 -7.45 3.74 -3.13
CA ALA A 309 -8.06 3.80 -4.45
C ALA A 309 -7.98 2.43 -5.16
N PRO A 310 -8.70 2.23 -6.28
CA PRO A 310 -8.72 0.97 -7.02
C PRO A 310 -7.32 0.48 -7.41
N GLY A 311 -6.91 -0.66 -6.87
CA GLY A 311 -5.56 -1.21 -7.03
C GLY A 311 -5.49 -2.74 -7.09
N VAL A 312 -6.63 -3.42 -7.26
CA VAL A 312 -6.71 -4.88 -7.44
C VAL A 312 -7.38 -5.19 -8.76
N ASP A 313 -6.81 -6.13 -9.52
CA ASP A 313 -7.28 -6.58 -10.83
C ASP A 313 -7.58 -5.42 -11.79
N ILE A 314 -6.69 -4.42 -11.88
CA ILE A 314 -6.89 -3.21 -12.70
C ILE A 314 -6.44 -3.48 -14.13
N LEU A 315 -7.34 -3.21 -15.10
CA LEU A 315 -7.05 -3.37 -16.53
C LEU A 315 -6.46 -2.09 -17.09
N ALA A 316 -5.23 -2.15 -17.60
CA ALA A 316 -4.54 -1.01 -18.22
C ALA A 316 -3.81 -1.43 -19.52
N ALA A 317 -3.39 -0.44 -20.32
CA ALA A 317 -2.64 -0.68 -21.54
C ALA A 317 -1.29 -1.37 -21.25
N TRP A 318 -0.87 -2.26 -22.15
CA TRP A 318 0.33 -3.08 -22.01
C TRP A 318 1.15 -3.12 -23.30
N VAL A 319 2.41 -3.56 -23.20
CA VAL A 319 3.33 -3.66 -24.33
C VAL A 319 2.96 -4.88 -25.19
N PRO A 320 2.48 -4.70 -26.44
CA PRO A 320 1.79 -5.77 -27.17
C PRO A 320 2.72 -6.80 -27.81
N ASN A 321 3.99 -6.45 -28.00
CA ASN A 321 5.03 -7.33 -28.55
C ASN A 321 5.92 -7.97 -27.45
N LYS A 322 5.55 -7.81 -26.17
CA LYS A 322 6.19 -8.52 -25.06
C LYS A 322 5.29 -9.69 -24.65
N GLU A 323 5.87 -10.88 -24.60
CA GLU A 323 5.22 -12.08 -24.10
C GLU A 323 4.81 -11.88 -22.63
N VAL A 324 3.58 -12.26 -22.28
CA VAL A 324 3.04 -12.12 -20.91
C VAL A 324 2.87 -13.45 -20.20
N MET A 325 2.80 -14.56 -20.94
CA MET A 325 2.47 -15.88 -20.42
C MET A 325 2.78 -16.95 -21.47
N GLU A 326 3.16 -18.14 -21.01
CA GLU A 326 3.09 -19.38 -21.79
C GLU A 326 1.98 -20.29 -21.25
N LEU A 327 1.18 -20.86 -22.15
CA LEU A 327 0.23 -21.93 -21.87
C LEU A 327 0.73 -23.25 -22.49
N ASP A 328 0.07 -24.34 -22.11
CA ASP A 328 0.28 -25.68 -22.68
C ASP A 328 1.74 -26.18 -22.60
N GLY A 329 2.48 -25.75 -21.57
CA GLY A 329 3.87 -26.16 -21.34
C GLY A 329 4.91 -25.49 -22.25
N GLY A 330 4.58 -24.31 -22.80
CA GLY A 330 5.47 -23.52 -23.67
C GLY A 330 5.01 -23.46 -25.14
N GLU A 331 4.02 -24.27 -25.52
CA GLU A 331 3.52 -24.34 -26.91
C GLU A 331 2.73 -23.07 -27.30
N THR A 332 1.98 -22.48 -26.37
CA THR A 332 1.08 -21.35 -26.64
C THR A 332 1.57 -20.09 -25.94
N LYS A 333 2.30 -19.22 -26.65
CA LYS A 333 2.73 -17.90 -26.15
C LYS A 333 1.62 -16.86 -26.25
N LEU A 334 1.31 -16.17 -25.16
CA LEU A 334 0.31 -15.10 -25.13
C LEU A 334 0.92 -13.69 -25.13
N TYR A 335 0.22 -12.81 -25.83
CA TYR A 335 0.53 -11.39 -25.99
C TYR A 335 -0.77 -10.59 -25.83
N THR A 336 -0.71 -9.36 -25.31
CA THR A 336 -1.92 -8.54 -25.10
C THR A 336 -1.64 -7.05 -25.18
N ASN A 337 -2.63 -6.30 -25.70
CA ASN A 337 -2.67 -4.83 -25.65
C ASN A 337 -3.07 -4.30 -24.26
N TYR A 338 -3.68 -5.14 -23.42
CA TYR A 338 -4.18 -4.77 -22.08
C TYR A 338 -3.95 -5.89 -21.07
N MET A 339 -3.45 -5.54 -19.89
CA MET A 339 -3.12 -6.49 -18.83
C MET A 339 -3.88 -6.15 -17.55
N LEU A 340 -4.33 -7.18 -16.83
CA LEU A 340 -4.81 -7.07 -15.45
C LEU A 340 -3.59 -7.14 -14.53
N VAL A 341 -3.42 -6.14 -13.68
CA VAL A 341 -2.34 -6.09 -12.70
C VAL A 341 -2.83 -5.53 -11.37
N SER A 342 -2.19 -5.98 -10.29
CA SER A 342 -2.53 -5.58 -8.93
C SER A 342 -1.37 -4.89 -8.20
N GLY A 343 -1.70 -3.87 -7.40
CA GLY A 343 -0.72 -3.16 -6.58
C GLY A 343 -1.15 -1.74 -6.19
N THR A 344 -0.51 -1.20 -5.16
CA THR A 344 -0.58 0.24 -4.85
C THR A 344 -0.05 1.11 -5.99
N SER A 345 0.78 0.54 -6.87
CA SER A 345 1.19 1.11 -8.17
C SER A 345 0.02 1.39 -9.13
N MET A 346 -1.09 0.66 -9.02
CA MET A 346 -2.31 0.86 -9.83
C MET A 346 -3.28 1.84 -9.14
N ALA A 347 -3.27 1.89 -7.81
CA ALA A 347 -4.06 2.86 -7.03
C ALA A 347 -3.53 4.30 -7.15
N SER A 348 -2.20 4.48 -7.10
CA SER A 348 -1.56 5.81 -7.20
C SER A 348 -1.95 6.65 -8.44
N PRO A 349 -1.99 6.11 -9.68
CA PRO A 349 -2.40 6.88 -10.86
C PRO A 349 -3.89 7.23 -10.88
N HIS A 350 -4.78 6.46 -10.23
CA HIS A 350 -6.18 6.88 -10.07
C HIS A 350 -6.26 8.18 -9.26
N VAL A 351 -5.55 8.27 -8.12
CA VAL A 351 -5.50 9.50 -7.30
C VAL A 351 -4.79 10.63 -8.04
N ALA A 352 -3.78 10.35 -8.87
CA ALA A 352 -3.15 11.36 -9.71
C ALA A 352 -4.15 11.96 -10.74
N GLY A 353 -4.98 11.11 -11.36
CA GLY A 353 -6.04 11.53 -12.27
C GLY A 353 -7.11 12.38 -11.56
N VAL A 354 -7.55 11.97 -10.37
CA VAL A 354 -8.48 12.75 -9.54
C VAL A 354 -7.87 14.11 -9.18
N ALA A 355 -6.62 14.14 -8.72
CA ALA A 355 -5.92 15.39 -8.39
C ALA A 355 -5.79 16.32 -9.60
N ALA A 356 -5.56 15.80 -10.81
CA ALA A 356 -5.52 16.59 -12.03
C ALA A 356 -6.89 17.18 -12.39
N LEU A 357 -7.98 16.42 -12.25
CA LEU A 357 -9.35 16.91 -12.44
C LEU A 357 -9.71 17.99 -11.42
N LEU A 358 -9.39 17.78 -10.14
CA LEU A 358 -9.58 18.77 -9.07
C LEU A 358 -8.78 20.05 -9.34
N ARG A 359 -7.55 19.93 -9.85
CA ARG A 359 -6.71 21.09 -10.22
C ARG A 359 -7.23 21.82 -11.46
N SER A 360 -7.95 21.12 -12.36
CA SER A 360 -8.64 21.74 -13.49
C SER A 360 -9.92 22.46 -13.07
N ALA A 361 -10.65 21.93 -12.10
CA ALA A 361 -11.84 22.58 -11.51
C ALA A 361 -11.46 23.77 -10.62
N HIS A 362 -10.34 23.65 -9.89
CA HIS A 362 -9.82 24.67 -8.97
C HIS A 362 -8.33 24.98 -9.24
N PRO A 363 -8.04 25.87 -10.21
CA PRO A 363 -6.66 26.21 -10.57
C PRO A 363 -5.85 26.92 -9.46
N ASP A 364 -6.51 27.44 -8.41
CA ASP A 364 -5.92 28.16 -7.28
C ASP A 364 -5.51 27.25 -6.10
N TRP A 365 -6.27 26.18 -5.79
CA TRP A 365 -6.21 25.19 -4.67
C TRP A 365 -4.89 24.52 -4.17
N SER A 366 -3.69 25.08 -4.37
CA SER A 366 -2.40 24.52 -3.92
C SER A 366 -2.16 23.01 -4.28
N PRO A 367 -1.13 22.34 -3.73
CA PRO A 367 -1.08 20.88 -3.63
C PRO A 367 -1.75 20.32 -2.37
N ALA A 368 -1.69 21.06 -1.27
CA ALA A 368 -2.17 20.60 0.02
C ALA A 368 -3.69 20.66 0.14
N ALA A 369 -4.34 21.70 -0.41
CA ALA A 369 -5.79 21.79 -0.43
C ALA A 369 -6.43 20.74 -1.37
N VAL A 370 -5.81 20.42 -2.52
CA VAL A 370 -6.22 19.27 -3.36
C VAL A 370 -6.13 17.95 -2.60
N ARG A 371 -5.01 17.68 -1.88
CA ARG A 371 -4.91 16.49 -1.03
C ARG A 371 -5.95 16.51 0.09
N SER A 372 -6.16 17.66 0.74
CA SER A 372 -7.16 17.82 1.80
C SER A 372 -8.54 17.46 1.29
N ALA A 373 -8.96 17.99 0.13
CA ALA A 373 -10.26 17.71 -0.45
C ALA A 373 -10.47 16.20 -0.69
N MET A 374 -9.46 15.50 -1.24
CA MET A 374 -9.52 14.05 -1.42
C MET A 374 -9.56 13.26 -0.10
N MET A 375 -8.89 13.74 0.95
CA MET A 375 -8.89 13.10 2.27
C MET A 375 -10.21 13.32 3.02
N THR A 376 -10.68 14.57 3.13
CA THR A 376 -11.81 14.92 3.99
C THR A 376 -13.17 14.46 3.46
N THR A 377 -13.25 14.19 2.15
CA THR A 377 -14.46 13.73 1.45
C THR A 377 -14.40 12.26 1.03
N ALA A 378 -13.31 11.55 1.35
CA ALA A 378 -13.22 10.10 1.20
C ALA A 378 -14.36 9.40 1.94
N TYR A 379 -14.73 8.18 1.53
CA TYR A 379 -15.74 7.37 2.22
C TYR A 379 -15.13 6.15 2.90
N VAL A 380 -15.73 5.71 4.00
CA VAL A 380 -15.28 4.56 4.82
C VAL A 380 -16.33 3.43 4.83
N LYS A 381 -17.14 3.36 3.78
CA LYS A 381 -18.24 2.41 3.60
C LYS A 381 -18.03 1.52 2.38
N ASP A 382 -18.50 0.29 2.44
CA ASP A 382 -18.55 -0.62 1.30
C ASP A 382 -19.99 -0.81 0.77
N ASN A 383 -20.13 -1.57 -0.30
CA ASN A 383 -21.42 -1.91 -0.92
C ASN A 383 -22.21 -3.03 -0.20
N ALA A 384 -21.71 -3.56 0.92
CA ALA A 384 -22.37 -4.57 1.74
C ALA A 384 -23.24 -3.92 2.82
N ASP A 385 -24.32 -3.30 2.35
CA ASP A 385 -25.41 -2.76 3.18
C ASP A 385 -24.94 -1.61 4.11
N ASP A 386 -24.05 -0.76 3.58
CA ASP A 386 -23.38 0.36 4.25
C ASP A 386 -22.51 -0.06 5.46
N ALA A 387 -21.91 -1.25 5.39
CA ALA A 387 -20.88 -1.69 6.33
C ALA A 387 -19.59 -0.86 6.19
N ASP A 388 -18.78 -0.83 7.25
CA ASP A 388 -17.48 -0.15 7.22
C ASP A 388 -16.46 -0.93 6.38
N LEU A 389 -15.54 -0.23 5.68
CA LEU A 389 -14.50 -0.84 4.85
C LEU A 389 -13.76 -1.95 5.60
N VAL A 390 -13.68 -3.14 5.01
CA VAL A 390 -12.95 -4.29 5.56
C VAL A 390 -11.54 -4.44 4.98
N SER A 391 -10.65 -5.14 5.68
CA SER A 391 -9.38 -5.63 5.15
C SER A 391 -9.50 -7.07 4.62
N MET A 392 -8.96 -7.32 3.43
CA MET A 392 -8.68 -8.68 2.96
C MET A 392 -7.56 -9.33 3.79
N PRO A 393 -7.53 -10.67 3.91
CA PRO A 393 -8.52 -11.64 3.41
C PRO A 393 -9.72 -11.86 4.33
N GLY A 394 -9.59 -11.56 5.63
CA GLY A 394 -10.50 -12.05 6.67
C GLY A 394 -11.84 -11.33 6.80
N GLY A 395 -12.04 -10.20 6.10
CA GLY A 395 -13.21 -9.35 6.32
C GLY A 395 -13.19 -8.60 7.64
N SER A 396 -12.04 -8.57 8.34
CA SER A 396 -11.88 -7.79 9.57
C SER A 396 -12.10 -6.30 9.30
N PRO A 397 -12.72 -5.53 10.22
CA PRO A 397 -12.89 -4.09 10.07
C PRO A 397 -11.56 -3.41 9.74
N GLY A 398 -11.54 -2.66 8.64
CA GLY A 398 -10.41 -1.85 8.25
C GLY A 398 -10.29 -0.62 9.13
N THR A 399 -9.07 -0.16 9.29
CA THR A 399 -8.71 0.96 10.14
C THR A 399 -8.07 2.08 9.32
N PRO A 400 -7.97 3.31 9.86
CA PRO A 400 -7.22 4.37 9.21
C PRO A 400 -5.73 4.09 8.98
N LEU A 401 -5.11 3.12 9.65
CA LEU A 401 -3.75 2.67 9.31
C LEU A 401 -3.71 1.85 8.00
N ASP A 402 -4.87 1.38 7.53
CA ASP A 402 -5.05 0.59 6.32
C ASP A 402 -5.53 1.44 5.14
N TYR A 403 -6.55 2.29 5.38
CA TYR A 403 -7.17 3.13 4.34
C TYR A 403 -6.93 4.64 4.45
N GLY A 404 -6.20 5.11 5.47
CA GLY A 404 -6.03 6.53 5.72
C GLY A 404 -7.34 7.20 6.10
N SER A 405 -7.79 8.12 5.25
CA SER A 405 -9.08 8.82 5.42
C SER A 405 -10.28 8.04 4.86
N GLY A 406 -10.01 7.03 4.03
CA GLY A 406 -11.01 6.20 3.34
C GLY A 406 -10.70 6.03 1.86
N HIS A 407 -11.67 5.49 1.11
CA HIS A 407 -11.61 5.38 -0.34
C HIS A 407 -11.89 6.74 -1.00
N VAL A 408 -11.10 7.09 -2.01
CA VAL A 408 -11.24 8.37 -2.74
C VAL A 408 -12.63 8.54 -3.36
N SER A 409 -13.18 9.76 -3.25
CA SER A 409 -14.48 10.15 -3.79
C SER A 409 -14.32 11.37 -4.72
N PRO A 410 -14.17 11.19 -6.05
CA PRO A 410 -13.83 12.29 -6.95
C PRO A 410 -14.87 13.42 -6.97
N ASN A 411 -16.16 13.04 -6.98
CA ASN A 411 -17.26 13.99 -7.05
C ASN A 411 -17.38 14.82 -5.76
N GLN A 412 -17.29 14.18 -4.60
CA GLN A 412 -17.35 14.88 -3.30
C GLN A 412 -16.12 15.76 -3.10
N ALA A 413 -14.93 15.30 -3.50
CA ALA A 413 -13.70 16.08 -3.44
C ALA A 413 -13.71 17.34 -4.32
N THR A 414 -14.65 17.46 -5.27
CA THR A 414 -14.79 18.64 -6.12
C THR A 414 -15.41 19.82 -5.36
N ASP A 415 -16.19 19.59 -4.30
CA ASP A 415 -16.69 20.64 -3.42
C ASP A 415 -16.66 20.20 -1.94
N PRO A 416 -15.49 20.28 -1.27
CA PRO A 416 -15.30 19.81 0.09
C PRO A 416 -15.80 20.81 1.15
N GLY A 417 -16.27 22.00 0.77
CA GLY A 417 -16.58 23.11 1.68
C GLY A 417 -15.34 23.75 2.31
N LEU A 418 -14.57 22.99 3.10
CA LEU A 418 -13.34 23.44 3.76
C LEU A 418 -12.13 22.56 3.44
N VAL A 419 -10.93 23.15 3.50
CA VAL A 419 -9.64 22.46 3.32
C VAL A 419 -8.62 22.81 4.41
N TYR A 420 -7.76 21.86 4.74
CA TYR A 420 -6.53 22.08 5.50
C TYR A 420 -5.39 22.40 4.51
N ASP A 421 -5.09 23.68 4.32
CA ASP A 421 -3.97 24.10 3.46
C ASP A 421 -2.67 24.27 4.26
N ILE A 422 -1.52 24.06 3.62
CA ILE A 422 -0.21 24.11 4.27
C ILE A 422 0.91 24.42 3.27
N THR A 423 1.90 25.20 3.69
CA THR A 423 2.98 25.70 2.83
C THR A 423 4.23 24.81 2.83
N ALA A 424 5.16 25.09 1.93
CA ALA A 424 6.46 24.42 1.92
C ALA A 424 7.31 24.72 3.17
N ASP A 425 7.16 25.91 3.76
CA ASP A 425 7.94 26.33 4.92
C ASP A 425 7.44 25.66 6.21
N ASP A 426 6.15 25.32 6.30
CA ASP A 426 5.59 24.53 7.42
C ASP A 426 6.19 23.11 7.45
N TYR A 427 6.41 22.48 6.29
CA TYR A 427 7.12 21.21 6.21
C TYR A 427 8.60 21.33 6.62
N VAL A 428 9.26 22.45 6.30
CA VAL A 428 10.63 22.74 6.79
C VAL A 428 10.64 22.91 8.30
N ALA A 429 9.67 23.64 8.85
CA ALA A 429 9.50 23.81 10.29
C ALA A 429 9.29 22.45 10.99
N PHE A 430 8.48 21.55 10.41
CA PHE A 430 8.27 20.18 10.91
C PHE A 430 9.52 19.30 10.86
N LEU A 431 10.29 19.34 9.78
CA LEU A 431 11.56 18.61 9.66
C LEU A 431 12.52 19.00 10.81
N CYS A 432 12.63 20.29 11.10
CA CYS A 432 13.46 20.79 12.20
C CYS A 432 12.85 20.56 13.60
N GLY A 433 11.53 20.71 13.71
CA GLY A 433 10.80 20.80 14.97
C GLY A 433 10.43 19.44 15.57
N GLU A 434 9.74 18.60 14.79
CA GLU A 434 9.35 17.24 15.21
C GLU A 434 10.49 16.25 14.95
N LEU A 435 11.00 16.21 13.72
CA LEU A 435 11.97 15.19 13.29
C LEU A 435 13.43 15.52 13.63
N ARG A 436 13.71 16.73 14.12
CA ARG A 436 15.05 17.20 14.58
C ARG A 436 16.13 17.18 13.50
N TYR A 437 15.76 17.35 12.24
CA TYR A 437 16.71 17.40 11.12
C TYR A 437 17.60 18.63 11.28
N THR A 438 18.90 18.46 11.06
CA THR A 438 19.84 19.57 11.03
C THR A 438 19.63 20.45 9.79
N SER A 439 20.08 21.71 9.82
CA SER A 439 20.03 22.59 8.64
C SER A 439 20.73 21.98 7.41
N ARG A 440 21.72 21.09 7.59
CA ARG A 440 22.36 20.36 6.48
C ARG A 440 21.42 19.34 5.82
N GLN A 441 20.62 18.64 6.62
CA GLN A 441 19.65 17.65 6.13
C GLN A 441 18.45 18.34 5.49
N VAL A 442 17.96 19.42 6.10
CA VAL A 442 16.95 20.30 5.49
C VAL A 442 17.45 20.88 4.16
N ALA A 443 18.71 21.30 4.08
CA ALA A 443 19.32 21.76 2.84
C ALA A 443 19.43 20.68 1.75
N ALA A 444 19.43 19.39 2.09
CA ALA A 444 19.37 18.30 1.11
C ALA A 444 17.96 18.12 0.52
N ILE A 445 16.91 18.35 1.32
CA ILE A 445 15.50 18.23 0.92
C ILE A 445 15.01 19.50 0.19
N ALA A 446 15.19 20.65 0.84
CA ALA A 446 14.69 21.94 0.38
C ALA A 446 15.73 22.74 -0.45
N GLY A 447 16.95 22.24 -0.58
CA GLY A 447 18.05 22.88 -1.32
C GLY A 447 18.87 23.86 -0.48
N HIS A 448 20.11 24.13 -0.89
CA HIS A 448 21.17 24.77 -0.09
C HIS A 448 20.89 26.15 0.54
N ARG A 449 19.81 26.85 0.17
CA ARG A 449 19.40 28.12 0.79
C ARG A 449 18.36 27.96 1.91
N ALA A 450 17.78 26.76 2.06
CA ALA A 450 16.89 26.43 3.15
C ALA A 450 17.68 25.85 4.33
N GLY A 451 17.34 26.29 5.53
CA GLY A 451 17.87 25.78 6.79
C GLY A 451 16.83 25.95 7.89
N CYS A 452 17.10 25.41 9.07
CA CYS A 452 16.15 25.54 10.18
C CYS A 452 16.06 27.00 10.64
N PRO A 453 14.86 27.60 10.73
CA PRO A 453 14.69 28.96 11.23
C PRO A 453 15.11 29.07 12.71
N ALA A 454 15.45 30.27 13.15
CA ALA A 454 15.71 30.53 14.57
C ALA A 454 14.46 30.16 15.39
N GLY A 455 14.63 29.38 16.45
CA GLY A 455 13.51 28.86 17.24
C GLY A 455 12.78 27.65 16.64
N ALA A 456 13.31 26.99 15.60
CA ALA A 456 12.66 25.85 14.93
C ALA A 456 12.22 24.70 15.88
N GLY A 457 12.82 24.56 17.07
CA GLY A 457 12.43 23.55 18.07
C GLY A 457 11.12 23.83 18.85
N ALA A 458 10.47 24.98 18.61
CA ALA A 458 9.22 25.40 19.23
C ALA A 458 8.09 24.35 19.07
N ALA A 459 7.18 24.30 20.05
CA ALA A 459 6.08 23.34 20.04
C ALA A 459 5.10 23.53 18.87
N SER A 460 4.93 24.78 18.40
CA SER A 460 4.14 25.13 17.21
C SER A 460 4.62 24.46 15.93
N HIS A 461 5.90 24.10 15.82
CA HIS A 461 6.48 23.50 14.62
C HIS A 461 6.43 21.96 14.63
N ARG A 462 5.76 21.36 15.62
CA ARG A 462 5.63 19.89 15.74
C ARG A 462 4.32 19.34 15.21
N ASP A 463 3.48 20.20 14.65
CA ASP A 463 2.13 19.86 14.25
C ASP A 463 1.80 20.50 12.91
N LEU A 464 1.80 19.69 11.85
CA LEU A 464 1.41 20.12 10.52
C LEU A 464 -0.10 20.34 10.48
N ASN A 465 -0.55 21.32 9.70
CA ASN A 465 -1.96 21.50 9.37
C ASN A 465 -2.46 20.39 8.42
N TYR A 466 -2.57 19.16 8.95
CA TYR A 466 -2.81 17.93 8.19
C TYR A 466 -4.25 17.42 8.40
N PRO A 467 -4.93 16.84 7.39
CA PRO A 467 -6.32 16.34 7.50
C PRO A 467 -6.52 15.10 8.40
N SER A 468 -5.64 14.84 9.36
CA SER A 468 -5.70 13.71 10.28
C SER A 468 -5.02 14.03 11.61
N PHE A 469 -5.36 13.28 12.66
CA PHE A 469 -4.79 13.40 14.00
C PHE A 469 -4.20 12.07 14.45
N MET A 470 -2.91 12.05 14.82
CA MET A 470 -2.16 10.82 15.09
C MET A 470 -1.43 10.89 16.44
N VAL A 471 -1.74 9.94 17.33
CA VAL A 471 -1.19 9.86 18.70
C VAL A 471 -0.34 8.60 18.86
N ILE A 472 0.98 8.76 18.97
CA ILE A 472 1.89 7.63 19.16
C ILE A 472 2.07 7.31 20.65
N LEU A 473 1.76 6.06 21.01
CA LEU A 473 1.91 5.47 22.34
C LEU A 473 3.33 4.90 22.48
N ASN A 474 4.27 5.74 22.90
CA ASN A 474 5.68 5.37 23.03
C ASN A 474 5.98 4.80 24.44
N LYS A 475 6.15 3.49 24.53
CA LYS A 475 6.41 2.73 25.79
C LYS A 475 5.33 2.91 26.88
N THR A 476 4.15 3.42 26.52
CA THR A 476 2.98 3.60 27.38
C THR A 476 1.74 3.00 26.72
N ASN A 477 0.65 2.84 27.49
CA ASN A 477 -0.69 2.51 26.99
C ASN A 477 -1.65 3.72 27.06
N SER A 478 -1.09 4.91 27.28
CA SER A 478 -1.80 6.18 27.41
C SER A 478 -0.94 7.34 26.93
N ALA A 479 -1.58 8.34 26.34
CA ALA A 479 -0.94 9.56 25.88
C ALA A 479 -1.97 10.68 25.76
N THR A 480 -1.53 11.94 25.86
CA THR A 480 -2.34 13.11 25.53
C THR A 480 -1.57 13.97 24.54
N ARG A 481 -2.20 14.33 23.42
CA ARG A 481 -1.65 15.28 22.43
C ARG A 481 -2.71 16.33 22.13
N THR A 482 -2.31 17.59 22.17
CA THR A 482 -3.11 18.70 21.63
C THR A 482 -2.57 19.05 20.26
N PHE A 483 -3.47 19.12 19.30
CA PHE A 483 -3.22 19.53 17.93
C PHE A 483 -3.83 20.91 17.69
N THR A 484 -3.24 21.70 16.81
CA THR A 484 -3.78 22.97 16.31
C THR A 484 -3.98 22.85 14.80
N ARG A 485 -5.13 23.29 14.30
CA ARG A 485 -5.47 23.24 12.88
C ARG A 485 -6.08 24.56 12.44
N THR A 486 -5.92 24.85 11.15
CA THR A 486 -6.56 25.96 10.47
C THR A 486 -7.32 25.40 9.27
N LEU A 487 -8.62 25.67 9.21
CA LEU A 487 -9.43 25.39 8.03
C LEU A 487 -9.58 26.66 7.19
N THR A 488 -9.59 26.49 5.89
CA THR A 488 -9.87 27.53 4.89
C THR A 488 -11.17 27.19 4.18
N ASN A 489 -12.11 28.14 4.11
CA ASN A 489 -13.32 27.97 3.31
C ASN A 489 -12.99 28.11 1.81
N VAL A 490 -13.35 27.11 1.01
CA VAL A 490 -13.18 27.15 -0.45
C VAL A 490 -14.47 27.47 -1.20
N ALA A 491 -15.63 27.36 -0.53
CA ALA A 491 -16.93 27.78 -1.08
C ALA A 491 -17.03 29.30 -1.19
N GLY A 492 -17.81 29.78 -2.18
CA GLY A 492 -17.99 31.22 -2.43
C GLY A 492 -18.73 31.95 -1.31
N SER A 493 -19.65 31.27 -0.64
CA SER A 493 -20.55 31.84 0.38
C SER A 493 -19.95 31.84 1.80
N PRO A 494 -20.42 32.74 2.68
CA PRO A 494 -20.27 32.57 4.12
C PRO A 494 -20.88 31.24 4.57
N ALA A 495 -20.25 30.58 5.54
CA ALA A 495 -20.70 29.27 6.02
C ALA A 495 -20.37 29.11 7.51
N LYS A 496 -21.17 28.30 8.22
CA LYS A 496 -20.94 27.97 9.63
C LYS A 496 -20.88 26.47 9.79
N TYR A 497 -19.92 25.98 10.56
CA TYR A 497 -19.71 24.56 10.79
C TYR A 497 -19.79 24.23 12.27
N ALA A 498 -20.35 23.07 12.61
CA ALA A 498 -20.42 22.51 13.95
C ALA A 498 -19.64 21.19 14.02
N VAL A 499 -18.85 21.01 15.08
CA VAL A 499 -18.04 19.80 15.24
C VAL A 499 -18.90 18.63 15.74
N SER A 500 -18.65 17.46 15.17
CA SER A 500 -19.05 16.15 15.71
C SER A 500 -17.81 15.28 15.88
N VAL A 501 -17.82 14.41 16.88
CA VAL A 501 -16.71 13.46 17.12
C VAL A 501 -17.27 12.08 17.44
N THR A 502 -16.76 11.08 16.74
CA THR A 502 -16.95 9.66 17.03
C THR A 502 -15.64 9.14 17.64
N ALA A 503 -15.63 8.80 18.92
CA ALA A 503 -14.45 8.29 19.62
C ALA A 503 -14.75 6.92 20.28
N PRO A 504 -13.84 5.93 20.18
CA PRO A 504 -14.01 4.62 20.78
C PRO A 504 -13.75 4.65 22.29
N ALA A 505 -14.09 3.56 22.98
CA ALA A 505 -13.65 3.35 24.36
C ALA A 505 -12.12 3.47 24.49
N GLY A 506 -11.65 4.16 25.54
CA GLY A 506 -10.23 4.47 25.72
C GLY A 506 -9.71 5.65 24.88
N MET A 507 -10.58 6.40 24.19
CA MET A 507 -10.25 7.68 23.56
C MET A 507 -11.25 8.76 23.99
N ALA A 508 -10.73 9.88 24.51
CA ALA A 508 -11.50 11.08 24.77
C ALA A 508 -10.95 12.24 23.92
N VAL A 509 -11.84 13.01 23.30
CA VAL A 509 -11.47 14.07 22.35
C VAL A 509 -12.21 15.34 22.73
N LYS A 510 -11.47 16.44 22.86
CA LYS A 510 -12.03 17.78 23.11
C LYS A 510 -11.62 18.70 21.97
N VAL A 511 -12.59 19.38 21.37
CA VAL A 511 -12.36 20.35 20.30
C VAL A 511 -12.72 21.75 20.80
N THR A 512 -11.94 22.77 20.44
CA THR A 512 -12.21 24.16 20.86
C THR A 512 -11.78 25.15 19.76
N PRO A 513 -12.67 26.04 19.28
CA PRO A 513 -14.10 26.13 19.63
C PRO A 513 -14.93 24.95 19.07
N ALA A 514 -16.20 24.84 19.47
CA ALA A 514 -17.11 23.79 18.96
C ALA A 514 -17.84 24.17 17.65
N THR A 515 -17.76 25.43 17.23
CA THR A 515 -18.30 25.93 15.97
C THR A 515 -17.30 26.89 15.32
N LEU A 516 -17.20 26.87 14.00
CA LEU A 516 -16.40 27.79 13.19
C LEU A 516 -17.32 28.58 12.25
N SER A 517 -17.02 29.86 12.04
CA SER A 517 -17.81 30.73 11.16
C SER A 517 -16.88 31.39 10.14
N PHE A 518 -17.23 31.27 8.86
CA PHE A 518 -16.43 31.72 7.73
C PHE A 518 -17.17 32.82 6.97
N ALA A 519 -16.45 33.87 6.59
CA ALA A 519 -17.03 35.04 5.90
C ALA A 519 -17.20 34.84 4.38
N GLY A 520 -16.60 33.79 3.81
CA GLY A 520 -16.60 33.50 2.38
C GLY A 520 -15.32 32.79 1.93
N LYS A 521 -15.11 32.66 0.61
CA LYS A 521 -13.93 32.02 0.03
C LYS A 521 -12.64 32.64 0.56
N GLY A 522 -11.68 31.80 0.94
CA GLY A 522 -10.36 32.18 1.45
C GLY A 522 -10.34 32.65 2.90
N SER A 523 -11.49 32.82 3.56
CA SER A 523 -11.51 33.08 5.01
C SER A 523 -11.08 31.83 5.78
N THR A 524 -10.30 32.03 6.85
CA THR A 524 -9.72 30.95 7.65
C THR A 524 -10.22 30.99 9.08
N GLN A 525 -10.26 29.83 9.75
CA GLN A 525 -10.57 29.71 11.17
C GLN A 525 -9.65 28.67 11.83
N GLY A 526 -9.09 29.03 12.99
CA GLY A 526 -8.25 28.16 13.80
C GLY A 526 -9.04 27.39 14.84
N PHE A 527 -8.66 26.14 15.12
CA PHE A 527 -9.18 25.34 16.22
C PHE A 527 -8.10 24.44 16.83
N SER A 528 -8.38 23.93 18.03
CA SER A 528 -7.54 22.98 18.74
C SER A 528 -8.29 21.68 19.01
N VAL A 529 -7.57 20.55 19.01
CA VAL A 529 -8.08 19.21 19.31
C VAL A 529 -7.17 18.57 20.34
N THR A 530 -7.65 18.37 21.56
CA THR A 530 -6.95 17.56 22.56
C THR A 530 -7.48 16.13 22.49
N VAL A 531 -6.61 15.20 22.12
CA VAL A 531 -6.88 13.76 22.12
C VAL A 531 -6.18 13.14 23.34
N GLN A 532 -6.96 12.48 24.19
CA GLN A 532 -6.50 11.69 25.32
C GLN A 532 -6.78 10.22 25.03
N VAL A 533 -5.73 9.41 25.06
CA VAL A 533 -5.79 7.96 24.86
C VAL A 533 -5.45 7.29 26.19
N SER A 534 -6.23 6.30 26.60
CA SER A 534 -6.04 5.59 27.87
C SER A 534 -6.43 4.11 27.77
N GLN A 535 -5.72 3.27 28.52
CA GLN A 535 -6.01 1.83 28.67
C GLN A 535 -6.04 1.03 27.35
N VAL A 536 -5.39 1.51 26.29
CA VAL A 536 -5.29 0.76 25.04
C VAL A 536 -4.46 -0.50 25.30
N LYS A 537 -5.06 -1.66 25.07
CA LYS A 537 -4.34 -2.94 25.13
C LYS A 537 -3.64 -3.14 23.79
N ARG A 538 -2.37 -3.56 23.82
CA ARG A 538 -1.79 -4.23 22.65
C ARG A 538 -2.61 -5.50 22.42
N SER A 539 -3.14 -5.71 21.21
CA SER A 539 -3.66 -7.03 20.87
C SER A 539 -2.53 -8.04 21.03
N ARG A 540 -2.86 -9.20 21.60
CA ARG A 540 -1.91 -10.31 21.74
C ARG A 540 -2.04 -11.33 20.60
N ASP A 541 -3.14 -11.26 19.87
CA ASP A 541 -3.59 -12.30 18.95
C ASP A 541 -3.93 -11.68 17.59
N GLY A 542 -3.15 -12.01 16.55
CA GLY A 542 -3.52 -11.95 15.11
C GLY A 542 -3.84 -10.59 14.46
N ASP A 543 -4.35 -9.61 15.20
CA ASP A 543 -4.73 -8.30 14.69
C ASP A 543 -3.49 -7.42 14.54
N ASN A 544 -3.09 -7.18 13.29
CA ASN A 544 -2.01 -6.24 12.94
C ASN A 544 -2.32 -4.77 13.32
N TYR A 545 -3.49 -4.50 13.89
CA TYR A 545 -3.89 -3.19 14.37
C TYR A 545 -3.39 -2.91 15.79
N ILE A 546 -2.66 -1.80 15.93
CA ILE A 546 -1.83 -1.50 17.10
C ILE A 546 -2.31 -0.26 17.89
N GLY A 547 -3.62 -0.01 17.97
CA GLY A 547 -4.13 1.17 18.68
C GLY A 547 -5.66 1.25 18.84
N ASN A 548 -6.22 2.45 18.70
CA ASN A 548 -7.65 2.72 18.57
C ASN A 548 -7.90 3.94 17.65
N TYR A 549 -9.06 4.01 16.99
CA TYR A 549 -9.37 5.08 16.03
C TYR A 549 -10.80 5.60 16.17
N GLY A 550 -10.99 6.85 15.73
CA GLY A 550 -12.26 7.55 15.64
C GLY A 550 -12.22 8.60 14.54
N PHE A 551 -13.20 9.50 14.51
CA PHE A 551 -13.32 10.55 13.50
C PHE A 551 -13.77 11.88 14.11
N LEU A 552 -13.24 12.98 13.60
CA LEU A 552 -13.75 14.33 13.78
C LEU A 552 -14.40 14.77 12.46
N SER A 553 -15.59 15.34 12.53
CA SER A 553 -16.26 15.94 11.36
C SER A 553 -16.67 17.37 11.67
N TRP A 554 -16.35 18.31 10.77
CA TRP A 554 -17.02 19.60 10.71
C TRP A 554 -18.20 19.48 9.76
N ASN A 555 -19.42 19.68 10.28
CA ASN A 555 -20.66 19.54 9.52
C ASN A 555 -21.23 20.94 9.29
N GLU A 556 -21.59 21.25 8.05
CA GLU A 556 -22.16 22.54 7.68
C GLU A 556 -23.56 22.73 8.29
N VAL A 557 -23.78 23.87 8.94
CA VAL A 557 -25.04 24.19 9.60
C VAL A 557 -26.05 24.67 8.58
N GLY A 558 -26.99 23.79 8.20
CA GLY A 558 -28.03 24.07 7.21
C GLY A 558 -27.60 23.83 5.75
N GLY A 559 -26.44 23.20 5.53
CA GLY A 559 -25.95 22.81 4.21
C GLY A 559 -25.63 21.31 4.12
N GLN A 560 -24.68 20.93 3.27
CA GLN A 560 -24.39 19.52 2.96
C GLN A 560 -22.92 19.14 3.14
N HIS A 561 -21.99 20.08 3.32
CA HIS A 561 -20.58 19.73 3.46
C HIS A 561 -20.27 19.04 4.79
N VAL A 562 -19.56 17.91 4.72
CA VAL A 562 -19.04 17.17 5.87
C VAL A 562 -17.54 16.97 5.70
N VAL A 563 -16.75 17.68 6.49
CA VAL A 563 -15.29 17.68 6.43
C VAL A 563 -14.76 16.72 7.49
N ARG A 564 -14.58 15.45 7.13
CA ARG A 564 -14.16 14.39 8.05
C ARG A 564 -12.63 14.31 8.16
N SER A 565 -12.12 13.92 9.32
CA SER A 565 -10.70 13.68 9.56
C SER A 565 -10.52 12.52 10.54
N PRO A 566 -9.73 11.47 10.22
CA PRO A 566 -9.49 10.37 11.15
C PRO A 566 -8.66 10.83 12.35
N ILE A 567 -9.02 10.31 13.52
CA ILE A 567 -8.23 10.38 14.76
C ILE A 567 -7.74 8.97 15.07
N VAL A 568 -6.44 8.81 15.26
CA VAL A 568 -5.81 7.48 15.32
C VAL A 568 -4.78 7.47 16.43
N SER A 569 -4.72 6.38 17.20
CA SER A 569 -3.57 6.05 18.02
C SER A 569 -2.85 4.83 17.47
N ALA A 570 -1.55 4.73 17.75
CA ALA A 570 -0.76 3.53 17.48
C ALA A 570 0.39 3.40 18.47
N PHE A 571 0.76 2.17 18.82
CA PHE A 571 2.01 1.93 19.55
C PHE A 571 3.23 2.27 18.70
N ALA A 572 4.26 2.85 19.34
CA ALA A 572 5.60 2.87 18.75
C ALA A 572 6.14 1.44 18.63
N GLN A 573 6.82 1.16 17.51
CA GLN A 573 7.76 0.05 17.37
C GLN A 573 9.14 0.49 17.90
#